data_AF-A0AB39R2X3-F1
#
_entry.id   AF-A0AB39R2X3-F1
#
_cell.length_a   1.000
_cell.length_b   1.000
_cell.length_c   1.000
_cell.angle_alpha   90.00
_cell.angle_beta   90.00
_cell.angle_gamma   90.00
#
_symmetry.space_group_name_H-M   'P 1'
#
loop_
_entity.id
_entity.type
_entity.pdbx_description
1 polymer ?
#
loop_
_entity_poly.entity_id
_entity_poly.type
_entity_poly.pdbx_seq_one_letter_code
_entity_poly.pdbx_strand_id
1 'polypeptide(L)'
;MRQAGRDEPLSVAEATAWRDHPEKAPEVGIAVLATVVAAKAEREHRERQADIEYEHHMLNLTEKVTKRLLAGAKHFRNPDAELIAQDMAFRASKELCRAHTDKCGEINPELLSKLDLAALRWAGIDPYAHSTWIVHRGDCSA
;
A
#
# COMPACT_ATOMS: atom_id res chain seq x y z
N MET A 1 -36.18 3.42 19.80
CA MET A 1 -37.50 4.00 19.44
C MET A 1 -38.41 4.16 20.65
N ARG A 2 -38.56 3.18 21.56
CA ARG A 2 -39.30 3.38 22.83
C ARG A 2 -38.72 4.46 23.76
N GLN A 3 -37.40 4.61 23.81
CA GLN A 3 -36.75 5.72 24.53
C GLN A 3 -37.10 7.10 23.96
N ALA A 4 -37.77 7.16 22.80
CA ALA A 4 -38.11 8.40 22.13
C ALA A 4 -39.58 8.82 22.20
N GLY A 5 -40.40 8.14 22.99
CA GLY A 5 -41.84 8.44 23.12
C GLY A 5 -42.67 8.18 21.85
N ARG A 6 -42.10 7.47 20.87
CA ARG A 6 -42.84 6.97 19.69
C ARG A 6 -43.08 5.47 19.84
N ASP A 7 -44.35 5.09 19.77
CA ASP A 7 -44.78 3.69 19.75
C ASP A 7 -44.68 3.05 18.35
N GLU A 8 -44.62 3.88 17.30
CA GLU A 8 -44.51 3.42 15.91
C GLU A 8 -43.08 3.61 15.35
N PRO A 9 -42.59 2.66 14.54
CA PRO A 9 -41.30 2.79 13.87
C PRO A 9 -41.32 3.94 12.86
N LEU A 10 -40.22 4.69 12.78
CA LEU A 10 -40.07 5.76 11.79
C LEU A 10 -40.26 5.23 10.36
N SER A 11 -41.07 5.90 9.56
CA SER A 11 -41.15 5.60 8.14
C SER A 11 -39.87 6.05 7.41
N VAL A 12 -39.53 5.37 6.31
CA VAL A 12 -38.34 5.73 5.50
C VAL A 12 -38.44 7.16 4.96
N ALA A 13 -39.66 7.62 4.62
CA ALA A 13 -39.90 8.99 4.16
C ALA A 13 -39.63 10.04 5.25
N GLU A 14 -40.09 9.80 6.49
CA GLU A 14 -39.80 10.69 7.63
C GLU A 14 -38.31 10.69 7.98
N ALA A 15 -37.66 9.53 7.98
CA ALA A 15 -36.23 9.42 8.26
C ALA A 15 -35.40 10.21 7.23
N THR A 16 -35.80 10.14 5.96
CA THR A 16 -35.15 10.88 4.87
C THR A 16 -35.41 12.37 5.00
N ALA A 17 -36.66 12.77 5.29
CA ALA A 17 -37.02 14.16 5.50
C ALA A 17 -36.25 14.81 6.66
N TRP A 18 -36.04 14.09 7.77
CA TRP A 18 -35.26 14.60 8.90
C TRP A 18 -33.76 14.64 8.63
N ARG A 19 -33.24 13.72 7.82
CA ARG A 19 -31.83 13.75 7.41
C ARG A 19 -31.56 14.96 6.50
N ASP A 20 -32.46 15.24 5.56
CA ASP A 20 -32.29 16.30 4.58
C ASP A 20 -32.68 17.68 5.16
N HIS A 21 -33.57 17.70 6.16
CA HIS A 21 -34.01 18.89 6.91
C HIS A 21 -34.02 18.64 8.43
N PRO A 22 -32.85 18.67 9.10
CA PRO A 22 -32.72 18.38 10.53
C PRO A 22 -33.55 19.29 11.43
N GLU A 23 -33.81 20.53 10.99
CA GLU A 23 -34.64 21.52 11.68
C GLU A 23 -36.12 21.15 11.78
N LYS A 24 -36.58 20.21 10.95
CA LYS A 24 -37.96 19.69 10.95
C LYS A 24 -38.12 18.46 11.85
N ALA A 25 -37.02 17.97 12.43
CA ALA A 25 -37.06 16.83 13.34
C ALA A 25 -37.52 17.28 14.75
N PRO A 26 -38.38 16.50 15.43
CA PRO A 26 -38.66 16.74 16.85
C PRO A 26 -37.39 16.56 17.68
N GLU A 27 -37.32 17.16 18.87
CA GLU A 27 -36.12 17.15 19.74
C GLU A 27 -35.52 15.76 19.93
N VAL A 28 -36.37 14.75 20.07
CA VAL A 28 -35.92 13.37 20.22
C VAL A 28 -35.40 12.76 18.91
N GLY A 29 -35.95 13.18 17.78
CA GLY A 29 -35.42 12.86 16.44
C GLY A 29 -34.05 13.50 16.21
N ILE A 30 -33.82 14.71 16.73
CA ILE A 30 -32.51 15.38 16.71
C ILE A 30 -31.48 14.56 17.50
N ALA A 31 -31.83 14.09 18.70
CA ALA A 31 -30.96 13.23 19.49
C ALA A 31 -30.61 11.91 18.76
N VAL A 32 -31.60 11.27 18.11
CA VAL A 32 -31.37 10.06 17.30
C VAL A 32 -30.44 10.35 16.11
N LEU A 33 -30.67 11.44 15.36
CA LEU A 33 -29.78 11.83 14.25
C LEU A 33 -28.36 12.10 14.75
N ALA A 34 -28.19 12.80 15.88
CA ALA A 34 -26.89 13.06 16.47
C ALA A 34 -26.16 11.76 16.84
N THR A 35 -26.84 10.76 17.42
CA THR A 35 -26.23 9.46 17.73
C THR A 35 -25.80 8.70 16.48
N VAL A 36 -26.58 8.75 15.40
CA VAL A 36 -26.24 8.11 14.11
C VAL A 36 -25.03 8.79 13.47
N VAL A 37 -24.99 10.13 13.48
CA VAL A 37 -23.85 10.90 12.97
C VAL A 37 -22.59 10.63 13.79
N ALA A 38 -22.69 10.60 15.12
CA ALA A 38 -21.57 10.27 16.00
C ALA A 38 -21.04 8.85 15.74
N ALA A 39 -21.92 7.84 15.67
CA ALA A 39 -21.53 6.47 15.38
C ALA A 39 -20.89 6.31 13.99
N LYS A 40 -21.37 7.07 12.99
CA LYS A 40 -20.77 7.12 11.65
C LYS A 40 -19.38 7.77 11.71
N ALA A 41 -19.25 8.91 12.37
CA ALA A 41 -17.98 9.61 12.52
C ALA A 41 -16.94 8.76 13.27
N GLU A 42 -17.34 8.04 14.32
CA GLU A 42 -16.47 7.10 15.04
C GLU A 42 -16.00 5.93 14.17
N ARG A 43 -16.89 5.41 13.31
CA ARG A 43 -16.51 4.36 12.35
C ARG A 43 -15.50 4.89 11.34
N GLU A 44 -15.80 6.02 10.70
CA GLU A 44 -14.89 6.65 9.75
C GLU A 44 -13.54 7.00 10.39
N HIS A 45 -13.55 7.46 11.64
CA HIS A 45 -12.32 7.73 12.38
C HIS A 45 -11.50 6.45 12.60
N ARG A 46 -12.14 5.34 13.00
CA ARG A 46 -11.46 4.05 13.17
C ARG A 46 -10.90 3.51 11.86
N GLU A 47 -11.64 3.63 10.76
CA GLU A 47 -11.18 3.23 9.43
C GLU A 47 -9.95 4.05 9.03
N ARG A 48 -9.98 5.38 9.17
CA ARG A 48 -8.81 6.24 8.90
C ARG A 48 -7.62 5.92 9.80
N GLN A 49 -7.85 5.64 11.08
CA GLN A 49 -6.77 5.23 12.00
C GLN A 49 -6.14 3.91 11.54
N ALA A 50 -6.94 2.92 11.16
CA ALA A 50 -6.45 1.65 10.66
C ALA A 50 -5.63 1.82 9.36
N ASP A 51 -6.07 2.70 8.45
CA ASP A 51 -5.33 3.02 7.22
C ASP A 51 -3.96 3.64 7.54
N ILE A 52 -3.92 4.62 8.46
CA ILE A 52 -2.67 5.28 8.89
C ILE A 52 -1.72 4.26 9.55
N GLU A 53 -2.24 3.40 10.43
CA GLU A 53 -1.46 2.36 11.08
C GLU A 53 -0.88 1.37 10.07
N TYR A 54 -1.67 0.98 9.07
CA TYR A 54 -1.22 0.11 8.00
C TYR A 54 -0.12 0.76 7.14
N GLU A 55 -0.30 2.01 6.72
CA GLU A 55 0.72 2.76 5.98
C GLU A 55 2.03 2.86 6.78
N HIS A 56 1.95 3.20 8.06
CA HIS A 56 3.11 3.26 8.94
C HIS A 56 3.78 1.89 9.10
N HIS A 57 3.00 0.81 9.25
CA HIS A 57 3.53 -0.55 9.28
C HIS A 57 4.28 -0.89 7.99
N MET A 58 3.72 -0.59 6.82
CA MET A 58 4.32 -0.88 5.52
C MET A 58 5.61 -0.08 5.28
N LEU A 59 5.66 1.20 5.70
CA LEU A 59 6.87 2.01 5.65
C LEU A 59 7.99 1.39 6.49
N ASN A 60 7.68 1.02 7.74
CA ASN A 60 8.64 0.36 8.63
C ASN A 60 9.10 -1.00 8.09
N LEU A 61 8.21 -1.77 7.49
CA LEU A 61 8.54 -3.05 6.89
C LEU A 61 9.49 -2.85 5.70
N THR A 62 9.21 -1.88 4.83
CA THR A 62 10.03 -1.53 3.68
C THR A 62 11.44 -1.10 4.11
N GLU A 63 11.56 -0.30 5.17
CA GLU A 63 12.86 0.08 5.72
C GLU A 63 13.63 -1.14 6.27
N LYS A 64 12.95 -2.05 6.97
CA LYS A 64 13.55 -3.31 7.46
C LYS A 64 14.03 -4.19 6.31
N VAL A 65 13.23 -4.33 5.24
CA VAL A 65 13.62 -5.07 4.04
C VAL A 65 14.86 -4.45 3.41
N THR A 66 14.87 -3.13 3.23
CA THR A 66 16.00 -2.37 2.68
C THR A 66 17.30 -2.64 3.46
N LYS A 67 17.26 -2.49 4.79
CA LYS A 67 18.42 -2.77 5.67
C LYS A 67 18.90 -4.21 5.54
N ARG A 68 17.97 -5.17 5.48
CA ARG A 68 18.30 -6.60 5.36
C ARG A 68 18.89 -6.96 4.00
N LEU A 69 18.36 -6.40 2.90
CA LEU A 69 18.92 -6.59 1.56
C LEU A 69 20.35 -6.08 1.50
N LEU A 70 20.59 -4.85 1.97
CA LEU A 70 21.92 -4.26 2.04
C LEU A 70 22.89 -5.10 2.89
N ALA A 71 22.40 -5.71 3.96
CA ALA A 71 23.16 -6.65 4.79
C ALA A 71 23.37 -8.04 4.15
N GLY A 72 22.85 -8.29 2.94
CA GLY A 72 23.01 -9.55 2.22
C GLY A 72 22.06 -10.65 2.65
N ALA A 73 20.83 -10.30 3.06
CA ALA A 73 19.78 -11.29 3.31
C ALA A 73 19.62 -12.22 2.10
N LYS A 74 19.40 -13.51 2.39
CA LYS A 74 19.06 -14.52 1.38
C LYS A 74 17.56 -14.76 1.31
N HIS A 75 16.88 -14.79 2.45
CA HIS A 75 15.44 -15.10 2.53
C HIS A 75 14.70 -14.19 3.53
N PHE A 76 13.42 -13.95 3.25
CA PHE A 76 12.49 -13.29 4.15
C PHE A 76 11.49 -14.33 4.69
N ARG A 77 11.15 -14.24 5.98
CA ARG A 77 10.17 -15.15 6.61
C ARG A 77 8.75 -14.60 6.57
N ASN A 78 8.62 -13.28 6.37
CA ASN A 78 7.35 -12.59 6.29
C ASN A 78 6.98 -12.49 4.78
N PRO A 79 5.78 -12.96 4.36
CA PRO A 79 5.35 -12.90 2.97
C PRO A 79 5.35 -11.48 2.39
N ASP A 80 4.88 -10.48 3.13
CA ASP A 80 4.87 -9.09 2.70
C ASP A 80 6.30 -8.56 2.52
N ALA A 81 7.23 -8.95 3.40
CA ALA A 81 8.63 -8.58 3.25
C ALA A 81 9.27 -9.22 1.99
N GLU A 82 8.87 -10.43 1.65
CA GLU A 82 9.30 -11.09 0.43
C GLU A 82 8.72 -10.41 -0.80
N LEU A 83 7.43 -10.06 -0.79
CA LEU A 83 6.79 -9.29 -1.86
C LEU A 83 7.45 -7.93 -2.07
N ILE A 84 7.79 -7.22 -0.99
CA ILE A 84 8.54 -5.96 -1.07
C ILE A 84 9.91 -6.21 -1.71
N ALA A 85 10.65 -7.24 -1.28
CA ALA A 85 11.95 -7.56 -1.86
C ALA A 85 11.85 -7.92 -3.35
N GLN A 86 10.79 -8.63 -3.76
CA GLN A 86 10.49 -8.94 -5.17
C GLN A 86 10.20 -7.66 -5.97
N ASP A 87 9.37 -6.74 -5.47
CA ASP A 87 9.10 -5.46 -6.14
C ASP A 87 10.40 -4.64 -6.30
N MET A 88 11.23 -4.59 -5.26
CA MET A 88 12.53 -3.92 -5.32
C MET A 88 13.46 -4.56 -6.34
N ALA A 89 13.56 -5.89 -6.39
CA ALA A 89 14.37 -6.60 -7.38
C ALA A 89 13.87 -6.39 -8.81
N PHE A 90 12.55 -6.33 -9.00
CA PHE A 90 11.94 -6.05 -10.30
C PHE A 90 12.24 -4.62 -10.77
N ARG A 91 12.15 -3.63 -9.88
CA ARG A 91 12.55 -2.24 -10.18
C ARG A 91 14.04 -2.15 -10.50
N ALA A 92 14.88 -2.80 -9.69
CA ALA A 92 16.32 -2.86 -9.93
C ALA A 92 16.66 -3.53 -11.28
N SER A 93 15.88 -4.53 -11.70
CA SER A 93 16.03 -5.16 -13.02
C SER A 93 15.76 -4.19 -14.17
N LYS A 94 14.80 -3.26 -14.00
CA LYS A 94 14.56 -2.20 -14.97
C LYS A 94 15.69 -1.18 -15.00
N GLU A 95 16.20 -0.80 -13.83
CA GLU A 95 17.37 0.09 -13.75
C GLU A 95 18.62 -0.57 -14.34
N LEU A 96 18.79 -1.87 -14.18
CA LEU A 96 19.84 -2.65 -14.84
C LEU A 96 19.75 -2.53 -16.36
N CYS A 97 18.54 -2.68 -16.93
CA CYS A 97 18.33 -2.44 -18.35
C CYS A 97 18.58 -0.98 -18.76
N ARG A 98 18.39 0.01 -17.87
CA ARG A 98 18.71 1.42 -18.17
C ARG A 98 20.20 1.72 -18.05
N ALA A 99 20.90 0.99 -17.18
CA ALA A 99 22.32 1.13 -16.93
C ALA A 99 23.20 0.47 -18.00
N HIS A 100 22.63 -0.17 -19.01
CA HIS A 100 23.39 -0.73 -20.13
C HIS A 100 24.22 0.33 -20.87
N THR A 101 25.33 -0.12 -21.47
CA THR A 101 26.14 0.68 -22.40
C THR A 101 25.70 0.41 -23.84
N ASP A 102 26.40 0.97 -24.84
CA ASP A 102 26.11 0.71 -26.25
C ASP A 102 26.22 -0.78 -26.66
N LYS A 103 26.84 -1.62 -25.82
CA LYS A 103 26.94 -3.07 -26.04
C LYS A 103 25.96 -3.83 -25.15
N CYS A 104 25.20 -4.74 -25.76
CA CYS A 104 24.32 -5.66 -25.02
C CYS A 104 25.13 -6.47 -24.00
N GLY A 105 24.62 -6.54 -22.77
CA GLY A 105 25.24 -7.27 -21.66
C GLY A 105 26.38 -6.53 -20.93
N GLU A 106 26.76 -5.33 -21.39
CA GLU A 106 27.68 -4.44 -20.67
C GLU A 106 26.90 -3.33 -19.96
N ILE A 107 27.23 -3.03 -18.71
CA ILE A 107 26.57 -2.02 -17.88
C ILE A 107 27.56 -0.97 -17.35
N ASN A 108 27.06 0.23 -17.06
CA ASN A 108 27.71 1.19 -16.19
C ASN A 108 27.20 1.01 -14.75
N PRO A 109 27.99 0.40 -13.85
CA PRO A 109 27.55 0.11 -12.48
C PRO A 109 27.35 1.36 -11.62
N GLU A 110 27.88 2.52 -12.02
CA GLU A 110 27.67 3.79 -11.30
C GLU A 110 26.22 4.28 -11.39
N LEU A 111 25.46 3.79 -12.37
CA LEU A 111 24.04 4.08 -12.54
C LEU A 111 23.14 3.22 -11.64
N LEU A 112 23.69 2.20 -10.98
CA LEU A 112 22.95 1.35 -10.05
C LEU A 112 23.23 1.75 -8.61
N SER A 113 22.18 1.91 -7.81
CA SER A 113 22.35 2.13 -6.39
C SER A 113 22.84 0.86 -5.69
N LYS A 114 23.42 1.01 -4.50
CA LYS A 114 23.78 -0.15 -3.65
C LYS A 114 22.58 -1.03 -3.32
N LEU A 115 21.38 -0.43 -3.25
CA LEU A 115 20.15 -1.15 -2.99
C LEU A 115 19.71 -1.97 -4.20
N ASP A 116 19.86 -1.41 -5.41
CA ASP A 116 19.56 -2.13 -6.65
C ASP A 116 20.45 -3.36 -6.78
N LEU A 117 21.76 -3.19 -6.59
CA LEU A 117 22.72 -4.31 -6.60
C LEU A 117 22.39 -5.36 -5.53
N ALA A 118 21.98 -4.94 -4.34
CA ALA A 118 21.59 -5.85 -3.27
C ALA A 118 20.29 -6.61 -3.59
N ALA A 119 19.31 -5.95 -4.19
CA ALA A 119 18.04 -6.55 -4.59
C ALA A 119 18.20 -7.53 -5.77
N LEU A 120 19.01 -7.16 -6.77
CA LEU A 120 19.38 -8.05 -7.89
C LEU A 120 20.06 -9.32 -7.38
N ARG A 121 21.08 -9.16 -6.53
CA ARG A 121 21.79 -10.30 -5.92
C ARG A 121 20.85 -11.19 -5.11
N TRP A 122 19.92 -10.60 -4.37
CA TRP A 122 18.92 -11.36 -3.61
C TRP A 122 18.03 -12.21 -4.53
N ALA A 123 17.62 -11.66 -5.68
CA ALA A 123 16.86 -12.37 -6.71
C ALA A 123 17.70 -13.34 -7.56
N GLY A 124 19.01 -13.46 -7.31
CA GLY A 124 19.91 -14.32 -8.07
C GLY A 124 20.32 -13.76 -9.44
N ILE A 125 20.13 -12.46 -9.66
CA ILE A 125 20.52 -11.76 -10.89
C ILE A 125 21.93 -11.22 -10.70
N ASP A 126 22.83 -11.58 -11.61
CA ASP A 126 24.16 -11.02 -11.70
C ASP A 126 24.16 -9.89 -12.76
N PRO A 127 24.40 -8.63 -12.36
CA PRO A 127 24.47 -7.49 -13.27
C PRO A 127 25.48 -7.67 -14.42
N TYR A 128 26.51 -8.50 -14.23
CA TYR A 128 27.55 -8.74 -15.24
C TYR A 128 27.31 -10.00 -16.08
N ALA A 129 26.31 -10.82 -15.73
CA ALA A 129 25.92 -11.98 -16.49
C ALA A 129 24.53 -11.78 -17.10
N HIS A 130 24.51 -11.29 -18.34
CA HIS A 130 23.28 -10.98 -19.08
C HIS A 130 22.27 -12.15 -19.14
N SER A 131 22.75 -13.39 -19.11
CA SER A 131 21.90 -14.61 -19.07
C SER A 131 21.03 -14.73 -17.82
N THR A 132 21.34 -13.99 -16.75
CA THR A 132 20.59 -14.00 -15.49
C THR A 132 19.54 -12.90 -15.41
N TRP A 133 19.49 -12.00 -16.39
CA TRP A 133 18.61 -10.84 -16.34
C TRP A 133 17.16 -11.27 -16.62
N ILE A 134 16.23 -10.80 -15.78
CA ILE A 134 14.79 -11.09 -15.94
C ILE A 134 14.18 -10.27 -17.09
N VAL A 135 14.78 -9.12 -17.40
CA VAL A 135 14.33 -8.21 -18.46
C VAL A 135 15.49 -8.00 -19.41
N HIS A 136 15.25 -8.17 -20.71
CA HIS A 136 16.24 -7.98 -21.77
C HIS A 136 15.97 -6.70 -22.55
N ARG A 137 17.03 -6.07 -23.07
CA ARG A 137 16.91 -4.98 -24.03
C ARG A 137 16.52 -5.58 -25.39
N GLY A 138 15.65 -4.88 -26.13
CA GLY A 138 15.08 -5.39 -27.38
C GLY A 138 16.07 -5.55 -28.55
N ASP A 139 17.31 -5.10 -28.40
CA ASP A 139 18.41 -5.24 -29.37
C ASP A 139 19.36 -6.40 -29.03
N CYS A 140 19.17 -7.07 -27.88
CA CYS A 140 19.90 -8.28 -27.55
C CYS A 140 19.34 -9.44 -28.39
N SER A 141 20.21 -10.08 -29.20
CA SER A 141 19.90 -11.36 -29.83
C SER A 141 19.70 -12.41 -28.75
N ALA A 142 18.46 -12.91 -28.63
CA ALA A 142 18.09 -14.01 -27.73
C ALA A 142 18.88 -15.29 -28.01
#